data_AF-A0A7C3I2H5-F1
#
_entry.id   AF-A0A7C3I2H5-F1
#
_cell.length_a   1.000
_cell.length_b   1.000
_cell.length_c   1.000
_cell.angle_alpha   90.00
_cell.angle_beta   90.00
_cell.angle_gamma   90.00
#
_symmetry.space_group_name_H-M   'P 1'
#
loop_
_entity.id
_entity.type
_entity.pdbx_description
1 polymer ?
#
loop_
_entity_poly.entity_id
_entity_poly.type
_entity_poly.pdbx_seq_one_letter_code
_entity_poly.pdbx_strand_id
1 'polypeptide(L)'
;KQDLLGKLPARPKGYAACLPQDWRIVVIVDRDHDDCAALKRQLEKAARDAGLISRTRRAGGGFQVVNRLAIEELEAWFFGDWDAVCAAYPGVDRNVPNKSNYRDPDAISGGTWEALERILRRAGHFQTGLRKIEAARAIAQHMNPAVNRSRSFGAFRDALSEMSS
;
A
#
# COMPACT_ATOMS: atom_id res chain seq x y z
N LYS A 1 -4.83 14.63 2.56
CA LYS A 1 -3.40 14.30 2.34
C LYS A 1 -2.44 15.27 3.03
N GLN A 2 -2.51 16.59 2.78
CA GLN A 2 -1.68 17.60 3.45
C GLN A 2 -1.80 17.59 4.98
N ASP A 3 -2.98 17.28 5.52
CA ASP A 3 -3.21 17.26 6.96
C ASP A 3 -2.52 16.07 7.67
N LEU A 4 -2.37 14.91 6.99
CA LEU A 4 -1.60 13.77 7.50
C LEU A 4 -0.09 14.08 7.47
N LEU A 5 0.39 14.64 6.35
CA LEU A 5 1.80 15.06 6.17
C LEU A 5 2.19 16.22 7.08
N GLY A 6 1.27 17.15 7.37
CA GLY A 6 1.46 18.25 8.30
C GLY A 6 1.41 17.82 9.77
N LYS A 7 0.75 16.69 10.08
CA LYS A 7 0.72 16.06 11.42
C LYS A 7 1.80 14.98 11.61
N LEU A 8 2.47 14.56 10.54
CA LEU A 8 3.62 13.65 10.59
C LEU A 8 4.84 14.16 11.39
N PRO A 9 5.03 15.46 11.69
CA PRO A 9 6.04 15.86 12.68
C PRO A 9 5.54 15.67 14.12
N ALA A 10 4.23 15.88 14.36
CA ALA A 10 3.65 15.88 15.70
C ALA A 10 3.34 14.46 16.23
N ARG A 11 2.81 13.57 15.37
CA ARG A 11 2.50 12.19 15.78
C ARG A 11 3.76 11.38 16.13
N PRO A 12 4.83 11.39 15.32
CA PRO A 12 6.07 10.70 15.64
C PRO A 12 6.88 11.37 16.75
N LYS A 13 6.72 12.67 17.03
CA LYS A 13 7.30 13.28 18.25
C LYS A 13 6.64 12.74 19.53
N GLY A 14 5.32 12.53 19.51
CA GLY A 14 4.60 11.88 20.61
C GLY A 14 4.99 10.41 20.81
N TYR A 15 5.28 9.69 19.72
CA TYR A 15 5.81 8.33 19.81
C TYR A 15 7.31 8.32 20.17
N ALA A 16 8.14 9.22 19.65
CA ALA A 16 9.61 9.21 19.86
C ALA A 16 10.03 9.40 21.33
N ALA A 17 9.22 10.08 22.14
CA ALA A 17 9.46 10.22 23.57
C ALA A 17 9.26 8.91 24.36
N CYS A 18 8.50 7.95 23.82
CA CYS A 18 8.10 6.72 24.49
C CYS A 18 8.28 5.46 23.64
N LEU A 19 8.94 5.56 22.47
CA LEU A 19 9.20 4.43 21.58
C LEU A 19 10.40 3.65 22.10
N PRO A 20 10.23 2.40 22.51
CA PRO A 20 11.35 1.50 22.76
C PRO A 20 12.26 1.40 21.52
N GLN A 21 13.56 1.21 21.72
CA GLN A 21 14.56 1.21 20.61
C GLN A 21 14.29 0.16 19.52
N ASP A 22 13.55 -0.89 19.86
CA ASP A 22 13.13 -2.00 19.01
C ASP A 22 11.87 -1.70 18.17
N TRP A 23 11.14 -0.62 18.47
CA TRP A 23 9.96 -0.27 17.67
C TRP A 23 10.34 0.31 16.31
N ARG A 24 9.43 0.10 15.35
CA ARG A 24 9.58 0.53 13.97
C ARG A 24 8.26 1.12 13.47
N ILE A 25 8.34 2.20 12.71
CA ILE A 25 7.18 2.90 12.14
C ILE A 25 7.12 2.59 10.64
N VAL A 26 5.94 2.22 10.15
CA VAL A 26 5.65 2.16 8.71
C VAL A 26 4.70 3.28 8.36
N VAL A 27 5.10 4.11 7.40
CA VAL A 27 4.22 5.11 6.78
C VAL A 27 3.91 4.61 5.38
N ILE A 28 2.62 4.37 5.09
CA ILE A 28 2.13 4.01 3.75
C ILE A 28 1.25 5.15 3.27
N VAL A 29 1.48 5.59 2.03
CA VAL A 29 0.67 6.63 1.38
C VAL A 29 0.26 6.16 0.00
N ASP A 30 -1.02 6.30 -0.33
CA ASP A 30 -1.51 6.15 -1.70
C ASP A 30 -0.91 7.23 -2.59
N ARG A 31 -0.25 6.82 -3.66
CA ARG A 31 0.18 7.70 -4.74
C ARG A 31 -0.95 7.69 -5.75
N ASP A 32 -1.92 8.59 -5.57
CA ASP A 32 -2.98 8.85 -6.55
C ASP A 32 -2.33 9.38 -7.87
N HIS A 33 -2.34 10.70 -8.10
CA HIS A 33 -1.77 11.32 -9.32
C HIS A 33 -0.44 12.04 -9.06
N ASP A 34 0.11 11.95 -7.85
CA ASP A 34 1.31 12.69 -7.43
C ASP A 34 2.59 12.16 -8.13
N ASP A 35 3.62 12.98 -8.28
CA ASP A 35 4.96 12.48 -8.62
C ASP A 35 5.47 11.61 -7.46
N CYS A 36 5.66 10.32 -7.72
CA CYS A 36 6.05 9.35 -6.70
C CYS A 36 7.44 9.66 -6.09
N ALA A 37 8.36 10.20 -6.89
CA ALA A 37 9.69 10.60 -6.42
C ALA A 37 9.60 11.87 -5.56
N ALA A 38 8.78 12.84 -5.95
CA ALA A 38 8.53 14.04 -5.15
C ALA A 38 7.87 13.70 -3.81
N LEU A 39 6.83 12.87 -3.83
CA LEU A 39 6.13 12.41 -2.62
C LEU A 39 7.08 11.63 -1.70
N LYS A 40 7.90 10.74 -2.25
CA LYS A 40 8.91 10.01 -1.47
C LYS A 40 9.93 10.96 -0.84
N ARG A 41 10.43 11.96 -1.58
CA ARG A 41 11.33 12.99 -1.02
C ARG A 41 10.69 13.75 0.13
N GLN A 42 9.40 14.10 0.01
CA GLN A 42 8.67 14.78 1.07
C GLN A 42 8.54 13.94 2.33
N LEU A 43 8.23 12.65 2.20
CA LEU A 43 8.16 11.71 3.34
C LEU A 43 9.53 11.53 4.02
N GLU A 44 10.61 11.42 3.23
CA GLU A 44 11.96 11.34 3.77
C GLU A 44 12.39 12.61 4.50
N LYS A 45 12.00 13.79 3.97
CA LYS A 45 12.22 15.06 4.65
C LYS A 45 11.46 15.12 5.98
N ALA A 46 10.19 14.69 6.00
CA ALA A 46 9.38 14.67 7.23
C ALA A 46 10.00 13.75 8.30
N ALA A 47 10.45 12.55 7.92
CA ALA A 47 11.15 11.64 8.84
C ALA A 47 12.41 12.29 9.43
N ARG A 48 13.23 12.93 8.59
CA ARG A 48 14.44 13.63 9.02
C ARG A 48 14.12 14.78 9.98
N ASP A 49 13.15 15.62 9.64
CA ASP A 49 12.79 16.79 10.44
C ASP A 49 12.19 16.37 11.81
N ALA A 50 11.64 15.15 11.90
CA ALA A 50 11.20 14.52 13.14
C ALA A 50 12.33 13.82 13.93
N GLY A 51 13.58 13.83 13.43
CA GLY A 51 14.73 13.18 14.08
C GLY A 51 14.77 11.65 13.92
N LEU A 52 13.99 11.08 13.00
CA LEU A 52 13.92 9.63 12.79
C LEU A 52 14.91 9.19 11.70
N ILE A 53 15.56 8.05 11.94
CA ILE A 53 16.39 7.40 10.93
C ILE A 53 15.48 6.58 10.00
N SER A 54 15.43 6.94 8.72
CA SER A 54 14.65 6.17 7.74
C SER A 54 15.44 4.98 7.18
N ARG A 55 14.72 3.95 6.73
CA ARG A 55 15.31 2.80 6.03
C ARG A 55 16.17 3.23 4.84
N THR A 56 15.74 4.25 4.10
CA THR A 56 16.46 4.78 2.93
C THR A 56 17.80 5.44 3.31
N ARG A 57 17.93 5.98 4.52
CA ARG A 57 19.12 6.71 4.98
C ARG A 57 20.04 5.93 5.93
N ARG A 58 19.69 4.69 6.28
CA ARG A 58 20.50 3.91 7.23
C ARG A 58 21.92 3.70 6.67
N ALA A 59 22.93 4.13 7.42
CA ALA A 59 24.34 3.97 7.07
C ALA A 59 24.93 2.70 7.73
N GLY A 60 24.28 1.55 7.54
CA GLY A 60 24.67 0.28 8.16
C GLY A 60 24.15 0.03 9.58
N GLY A 61 23.52 1.03 10.22
CA GLY A 61 22.80 0.89 11.49
C GLY A 61 21.31 0.54 11.32
N GLY A 62 20.60 0.42 12.45
CA GLY A 62 19.14 0.27 12.46
C GLY A 62 18.41 1.49 11.91
N PHE A 63 17.14 1.31 11.54
CA PHE A 63 16.24 2.39 11.13
C PHE A 63 15.00 2.39 12.02
N GLN A 64 14.34 3.54 12.17
CA GLN A 64 13.12 3.69 12.97
C GLN A 64 11.88 3.82 12.10
N VAL A 65 12.00 4.29 10.86
CA VAL A 65 10.86 4.52 9.98
C VAL A 65 11.10 4.00 8.57
N VAL A 66 10.08 3.42 7.97
CA VAL A 66 10.04 3.12 6.54
C VAL A 66 8.88 3.84 5.88
N ASN A 67 9.18 4.56 4.80
CA ASN A 67 8.20 5.23 3.98
C ASN A 67 7.93 4.39 2.73
N ARG A 68 6.67 4.02 2.52
CA ARG A 68 6.19 3.23 1.38
C ARG A 68 5.09 3.97 0.65
N LEU A 69 5.06 3.78 -0.66
CA LEU A 69 3.99 4.27 -1.52
C LEU A 69 3.24 3.07 -2.07
N ALA A 70 1.91 3.09 -1.97
CA ALA A 70 1.06 2.27 -2.83
C ALA A 70 0.91 3.02 -4.16
N ILE A 71 1.35 2.44 -5.26
CA ILE A 71 1.30 3.11 -6.57
C ILE A 71 -0.11 2.97 -7.15
N GLU A 72 -0.61 4.06 -7.72
CA GLU A 72 -2.03 4.30 -7.99
C GLU A 72 -2.82 4.37 -6.68
N GLU A 73 -3.15 3.23 -6.07
CA GLU A 73 -3.92 3.17 -4.82
C GLU A 73 -3.66 1.83 -4.12
N LEU A 74 -3.97 1.71 -2.84
CA LEU A 74 -3.89 0.45 -2.09
C LEU A 74 -4.66 -0.68 -2.79
N GLU A 75 -5.77 -0.37 -3.45
CA GLU A 75 -6.55 -1.35 -4.20
C GLU A 75 -5.76 -2.02 -5.35
N ALA A 76 -4.69 -1.39 -5.85
CA ALA A 76 -3.77 -1.99 -6.82
C ALA A 76 -3.13 -3.26 -6.27
N TRP A 77 -2.88 -3.33 -4.97
CA TRP A 77 -2.26 -4.50 -4.36
C TRP A 77 -3.15 -5.74 -4.47
N PHE A 78 -4.48 -5.59 -4.58
CA PHE A 78 -5.40 -6.70 -4.82
C PHE A 78 -5.26 -7.29 -6.23
N PHE A 79 -4.92 -6.47 -7.24
CA PHE A 79 -4.63 -6.96 -8.59
C PHE A 79 -3.30 -7.74 -8.66
N GLY A 80 -2.41 -7.50 -7.70
CA GLY A 80 -1.16 -8.24 -7.58
C GLY A 80 -1.33 -9.72 -7.23
N ASP A 81 -2.41 -10.09 -6.53
CA ASP A 81 -2.80 -11.47 -6.24
C ASP A 81 -4.28 -11.68 -6.60
N TRP A 82 -4.54 -11.92 -7.89
CA TRP A 82 -5.90 -12.04 -8.40
C TRP A 82 -6.62 -13.31 -7.94
N ASP A 83 -5.87 -14.36 -7.58
CA ASP A 83 -6.46 -15.59 -7.07
C ASP A 83 -7.15 -15.34 -5.72
N ALA A 84 -6.57 -14.46 -4.88
CA ALA A 84 -7.22 -14.01 -3.65
C ALA A 84 -8.54 -13.26 -3.91
N VAL A 85 -8.59 -12.43 -4.95
CA VAL A 85 -9.83 -11.75 -5.35
C VAL A 85 -10.88 -12.75 -5.82
N CYS A 86 -10.49 -13.73 -6.64
CA CYS A 86 -11.39 -14.77 -7.11
C CYS A 86 -11.90 -15.69 -5.99
N ALA A 87 -11.07 -15.94 -4.97
CA ALA A 87 -11.45 -16.70 -3.79
C ALA A 87 -12.44 -15.94 -2.90
N ALA A 88 -12.19 -14.65 -2.67
CA ALA A 88 -13.08 -13.79 -1.88
C ALA A 88 -14.44 -13.54 -2.57
N TYR A 89 -14.42 -13.44 -3.91
CA TYR A 89 -15.59 -13.10 -4.72
C TYR A 89 -15.80 -14.09 -5.87
N PRO A 90 -16.48 -15.22 -5.62
CA PRO A 90 -16.83 -16.16 -6.67
C PRO A 90 -17.62 -15.51 -7.81
N GLY A 91 -17.38 -15.95 -9.04
CA GLY A 91 -17.99 -15.37 -10.25
C GLY A 91 -17.20 -14.23 -10.89
N VAL A 92 -16.13 -13.75 -10.23
CA VAL A 92 -15.18 -12.81 -10.84
C VAL A 92 -14.40 -13.49 -11.97
N ASP A 93 -14.24 -12.79 -13.10
CA ASP A 93 -13.47 -13.27 -14.25
C ASP A 93 -11.99 -13.43 -13.92
N ARG A 94 -11.52 -14.69 -13.93
CA ARG A 94 -10.12 -15.06 -13.68
C ARG A 94 -9.14 -14.45 -14.69
N ASN A 95 -9.59 -14.11 -15.89
CA ASN A 95 -8.73 -13.59 -16.96
C ASN A 95 -8.50 -12.07 -16.88
N VAL A 96 -9.05 -11.38 -15.87
CA VAL A 96 -8.84 -9.93 -15.70
C VAL A 96 -7.36 -9.53 -15.79
N PRO A 97 -6.40 -10.17 -15.09
CA PRO A 97 -5.00 -9.77 -15.15
C PRO A 97 -4.32 -9.99 -16.51
N ASN A 98 -4.95 -10.74 -17.43
CA ASN A 98 -4.41 -10.94 -18.78
C ASN A 98 -4.75 -9.78 -19.72
N LYS A 99 -5.77 -8.98 -19.39
CA LYS A 99 -6.21 -7.81 -20.16
C LYS A 99 -5.19 -6.69 -20.00
N SER A 100 -4.92 -5.96 -21.08
CA SER A 100 -3.90 -4.90 -21.14
C SER A 100 -3.97 -3.92 -19.98
N ASN A 101 -5.18 -3.50 -19.60
CA ASN A 101 -5.40 -2.46 -18.60
C ASN A 101 -5.19 -2.92 -17.15
N TYR A 102 -5.00 -4.22 -16.89
CA TYR A 102 -4.82 -4.79 -15.54
C TYR A 102 -3.58 -5.68 -15.43
N ARG A 103 -2.74 -5.73 -16.47
CA ARG A 103 -1.57 -6.62 -16.51
C ARG A 103 -0.49 -6.20 -15.52
N ASP A 104 -0.31 -4.89 -15.35
CA ASP A 104 0.54 -4.30 -14.32
C ASP A 104 -0.36 -3.68 -13.24
N PRO A 105 -0.40 -4.27 -12.02
CA PRO A 105 -1.19 -3.73 -10.91
C PRO A 105 -0.85 -2.26 -10.60
N ASP A 106 0.42 -1.88 -10.69
CA ASP A 106 0.90 -0.53 -10.34
C ASP A 106 0.76 0.48 -11.50
N ALA A 107 0.06 0.11 -12.58
CA ALA A 107 -0.18 0.97 -13.74
C ALA A 107 -1.65 0.95 -14.20
N ILE A 108 -2.57 0.60 -13.30
CA ILE A 108 -4.01 0.60 -13.59
C ILE A 108 -4.50 2.05 -13.69
N SER A 109 -4.66 2.53 -14.92
CA SER A 109 -5.09 3.89 -15.21
C SER A 109 -6.59 4.10 -14.94
N GLY A 110 -6.95 5.30 -14.49
CA GLY A 110 -8.35 5.74 -14.39
C GLY A 110 -9.03 5.36 -13.07
N GLY A 111 -8.25 5.11 -12.02
CA GLY A 111 -8.74 4.80 -10.69
C GLY A 111 -8.81 3.29 -10.44
N THR A 112 -8.05 2.82 -9.46
CA THR A 112 -7.90 1.38 -9.24
C THR A 112 -9.05 0.81 -8.42
N TRP A 113 -9.54 1.56 -7.45
CA TRP A 113 -10.74 1.18 -6.69
C TRP A 113 -11.98 1.18 -7.58
N GLU A 114 -12.12 2.12 -8.53
CA GLU A 114 -13.20 2.15 -9.52
C GLU A 114 -13.11 0.94 -10.47
N ALA A 115 -11.89 0.58 -10.88
CA ALA A 115 -11.67 -0.61 -11.70
C ALA A 115 -12.10 -1.88 -10.96
N LEU A 116 -11.71 -2.03 -9.69
CA LEU A 116 -12.08 -3.15 -8.84
C LEU A 116 -13.59 -3.19 -8.62
N GLU A 117 -14.20 -2.07 -8.24
CA GLU A 117 -15.65 -1.94 -8.05
C GLU A 117 -16.41 -2.40 -9.28
N ARG A 118 -16.04 -1.90 -10.46
CA ARG A 118 -16.71 -2.25 -11.72
C ARG A 118 -16.59 -3.73 -12.04
N ILE A 119 -15.46 -4.37 -11.73
CA ILE A 119 -15.29 -5.81 -11.95
C ILE A 119 -16.17 -6.60 -10.98
N LEU A 120 -16.15 -6.26 -9.69
CA LEU A 120 -16.95 -6.94 -8.67
C LEU A 120 -18.46 -6.78 -8.92
N ARG A 121 -18.91 -5.59 -9.35
CA ARG A 121 -20.30 -5.33 -9.75
C ARG A 121 -20.78 -6.19 -10.89
N ARG A 122 -19.96 -6.38 -11.93
CA ARG A 122 -20.28 -7.27 -13.05
C ARG A 122 -20.40 -8.73 -12.63
N ALA A 123 -19.68 -9.14 -11.57
CA ALA A 123 -19.75 -10.47 -11.00
C ALA A 123 -20.90 -10.65 -9.98
N GLY A 124 -21.75 -9.64 -9.79
CA GLY A 124 -22.90 -9.70 -8.87
C GLY A 124 -22.64 -9.09 -7.49
N HIS A 125 -21.42 -8.68 -7.16
CA HIS A 125 -21.04 -8.16 -5.84
C HIS A 125 -21.16 -6.63 -5.75
N PHE A 126 -21.39 -6.06 -4.57
CA PHE A 126 -21.34 -4.61 -4.33
C PHE A 126 -22.21 -3.75 -5.28
N GLN A 127 -23.44 -4.19 -5.58
CA GLN A 127 -24.33 -3.51 -6.56
C GLN A 127 -24.58 -2.02 -6.26
N THR A 128 -24.54 -1.64 -4.99
CA THR A 128 -24.76 -0.28 -4.48
C THR A 128 -23.46 0.48 -4.17
N GLY A 129 -22.31 -0.04 -4.60
CA GLY A 129 -21.00 0.58 -4.41
C GLY A 129 -20.03 -0.27 -3.59
N LEU A 130 -18.74 -0.08 -3.83
CA LEU A 130 -17.67 -0.84 -3.19
C LEU A 130 -17.53 -0.47 -1.71
N ARG A 131 -17.85 -1.42 -0.83
CA ARG A 131 -17.55 -1.31 0.61
C ARG A 131 -16.07 -1.64 0.82
N LYS A 132 -15.18 -0.65 0.61
CA LYS A 132 -13.72 -0.81 0.57
C LYS A 132 -13.13 -1.62 1.74
N ILE A 133 -13.55 -1.34 2.98
CA ILE A 133 -13.06 -2.04 4.18
C ILE A 133 -13.45 -3.51 4.16
N GLU A 134 -14.69 -3.81 3.79
CA GLU A 134 -15.18 -5.19 3.67
C GLU A 134 -14.42 -5.92 2.55
N ALA A 135 -14.27 -5.27 1.40
CA ALA A 135 -13.51 -5.79 0.27
C ALA A 135 -12.07 -6.14 0.67
N ALA A 136 -11.37 -5.20 1.30
CA ALA A 136 -10.01 -5.38 1.77
C ALA A 136 -9.90 -6.54 2.77
N ARG A 137 -10.80 -6.64 3.75
CA ARG A 137 -10.79 -7.72 4.74
C ARG A 137 -11.00 -9.08 4.11
N ALA A 138 -11.98 -9.21 3.21
CA ALA A 138 -12.27 -10.48 2.54
C ALA A 138 -11.10 -10.93 1.64
N ILE A 139 -10.55 -10.03 0.83
CA ILE A 139 -9.42 -10.36 -0.06
C ILE A 139 -8.17 -10.70 0.75
N ALA A 140 -7.88 -9.95 1.81
CA ALA A 140 -6.70 -10.16 2.65
C ALA A 140 -6.67 -11.53 3.33
N GLN A 141 -7.82 -12.15 3.61
CA GLN A 141 -7.90 -13.52 4.17
C GLN A 141 -7.38 -14.59 3.21
N HIS A 142 -7.41 -14.32 1.90
CA HIS A 142 -6.95 -15.24 0.87
C HIS A 142 -5.63 -14.81 0.23
N MET A 143 -5.15 -13.61 0.54
CA MET A 143 -3.96 -13.05 -0.07
C MET A 143 -2.71 -13.83 0.32
N ASN A 144 -1.92 -14.20 -0.67
CA ASN A 144 -0.58 -14.73 -0.52
C ASN A 144 0.45 -13.64 -0.87
N PRO A 145 1.10 -13.00 0.13
CA PRO A 145 2.07 -11.94 -0.11
C PRO A 145 3.29 -12.37 -0.94
N ALA A 146 3.61 -13.66 -0.99
CA ALA A 146 4.79 -14.15 -1.70
C ALA A 146 4.62 -14.11 -3.23
N VAL A 147 3.39 -14.30 -3.72
CA VAL A 147 3.07 -14.35 -5.16
C VAL A 147 2.54 -13.02 -5.71
N ASN A 148 2.33 -12.03 -4.83
CA ASN A 148 1.79 -10.73 -5.23
C ASN A 148 2.74 -10.01 -6.21
N ARG A 149 2.22 -9.68 -7.39
CA ARG A 149 2.99 -9.12 -8.51
C ARG A 149 3.09 -7.60 -8.51
N SER A 150 2.38 -6.89 -7.62
CA SER A 150 2.55 -5.44 -7.46
C SER A 150 3.97 -5.18 -6.91
N ARG A 151 4.75 -4.36 -7.62
CA ARG A 151 6.10 -3.98 -7.18
C ARG A 151 6.02 -3.07 -5.96
N SER A 152 5.01 -2.21 -5.90
CA SER A 152 4.78 -1.31 -4.78
C SER A 152 4.40 -2.07 -3.51
N PHE A 153 3.60 -3.14 -3.62
CA PHE A 153 3.32 -4.10 -2.55
C PHE A 153 4.56 -4.90 -2.17
N GLY A 154 5.29 -5.47 -3.14
CA GLY A 154 6.48 -6.28 -2.90
C GLY A 154 7.51 -5.52 -2.07
N ALA A 155 7.79 -4.28 -2.42
CA ALA A 155 8.74 -3.47 -1.65
C ALA A 155 8.16 -2.94 -0.32
N PHE A 156 6.85 -3.02 -0.08
CA PHE A 156 6.25 -2.88 1.26
C PHE A 156 6.42 -4.16 2.09
N ARG A 157 6.13 -5.33 1.53
CA ARG A 157 6.36 -6.64 2.17
C ARG A 157 7.83 -6.83 2.58
N ASP A 158 8.76 -6.50 1.69
CA ASP A 158 10.20 -6.61 1.96
C ASP A 158 10.62 -5.63 3.08
N ALA A 159 9.95 -4.47 3.15
CA ALA A 159 10.12 -3.54 4.27
C ALA A 159 9.69 -4.12 5.61
N LEU A 160 8.54 -4.79 5.65
CA LEU A 160 8.07 -5.46 6.87
C LEU A 160 8.98 -6.62 7.28
N SER A 161 9.45 -7.42 6.32
CA SER A 161 10.28 -8.61 6.59
C SER A 161 11.63 -8.23 7.21
N GLU A 162 12.21 -7.10 6.77
CA GLU A 162 13.44 -6.55 7.38
C GLU A 162 13.21 -5.92 8.75
N MET A 163 11.98 -5.63 9.14
CA MET A 163 11.66 -5.09 10.47
C MET A 163 11.47 -6.19 11.51
N SER A 164 11.16 -7.41 11.06
CA SER A 164 11.00 -8.59 11.91
C SER A 164 12.27 -9.42 12.09
N SER A 165 13.37 -9.01 11.45
CA SER A 165 14.70 -9.64 11.53
C SER A 165 15.60 -8.88 12.49
#